data_AF-A0A315R1L2-F1
#
_entry.id   AF-A0A315R1L2-F1
#
_cell.length_a   1.000
_cell.length_b   1.000
_cell.length_c   1.000
_cell.angle_alpha   90.00
_cell.angle_beta   90.00
_cell.angle_gamma   90.00
#
_symmetry.space_group_name_H-M   'P 1'
#
loop_
_entity.id
_entity.type
_entity.pdbx_description
1 polymer ?
#
loop_
_entity_poly.entity_id
_entity_poly.type
_entity_poly.pdbx_seq_one_letter_code
_entity_poly.pdbx_strand_id
1 'polypeptide(L)'
;MDQIIKVVVDLPLKKLNKECDYLLPEELSSRIKIGQLVRVPFGRRKLTGFVVKTKAESDVDKSKLKKVESLLYPESFFGQELLDLFYWTAAYYHAYLAQVIKSVLPPGITEQKPQKKQIEMLKLNSEITDYEAELDQLKKRAPKQFLILEYLLENGDKDHQLKKVLKIADTSRQTVYRLIDRGLIKLYTT
;
A
#
# COMPACT_ATOMS: atom_id res chain seq x y z
N MET A 1 0.04 19.77 -27.43
CA MET A 1 1.53 19.82 -27.65
C MET A 1 2.16 18.87 -26.65
N ASP A 2 2.94 17.90 -27.11
CA ASP A 2 3.60 16.93 -26.22
C ASP A 2 4.63 17.64 -25.31
N GLN A 3 4.28 17.77 -24.04
CA GLN A 3 5.12 18.34 -22.99
C GLN A 3 6.17 17.30 -22.57
N ILE A 4 7.39 17.74 -22.27
CA ILE A 4 8.45 16.86 -21.75
C ILE A 4 8.53 17.02 -20.23
N ILE A 5 8.77 15.91 -19.54
CA ILE A 5 9.09 15.89 -18.12
C ILE A 5 10.41 15.16 -17.87
N LYS A 6 11.08 15.50 -16.76
CA LYS A 6 12.24 14.75 -16.29
C LYS A 6 11.84 13.87 -15.12
N VAL A 7 12.27 12.60 -15.20
CA VAL A 7 11.92 11.55 -14.25
C VAL A 7 13.19 10.87 -13.78
N VAL A 8 13.33 10.72 -12.46
CA VAL A 8 14.35 9.88 -11.83
C VAL A 8 13.74 8.50 -11.61
N VAL A 9 14.30 7.47 -12.22
CA VAL A 9 13.78 6.09 -12.13
C VAL A 9 14.27 5.43 -10.83
N ASP A 10 13.39 4.71 -10.12
CA ASP A 10 13.75 3.94 -8.92
C ASP A 10 14.59 2.70 -9.30
N LEU A 11 15.90 2.92 -9.48
CA LEU A 11 16.89 1.89 -9.78
C LEU A 11 18.14 2.05 -8.92
N PRO A 12 18.62 0.97 -8.26
CA PRO A 12 19.82 1.00 -7.45
C PRO A 12 21.10 0.82 -8.30
N LEU A 13 21.25 1.59 -9.39
CA LEU A 13 22.37 1.41 -10.33
C LEU A 13 23.26 2.66 -10.38
N LYS A 14 24.52 2.50 -9.96
CA LYS A 14 25.62 3.49 -10.00
C LYS A 14 25.70 4.32 -11.28
N LYS A 15 25.47 3.68 -12.44
CA LYS A 15 25.62 4.29 -13.77
C LYS A 15 24.40 5.11 -14.22
N LEU A 16 23.33 5.17 -13.42
CA LEU A 16 22.04 5.68 -13.84
C LEU A 16 21.40 6.65 -12.83
N ASN A 17 22.22 7.35 -12.04
CA ASN A 17 21.78 8.49 -11.23
C ASN A 17 21.54 9.73 -12.11
N LYS A 18 20.76 9.56 -13.18
CA LYS A 18 20.46 10.59 -14.16
C LYS A 18 18.97 10.74 -14.33
N GLU A 19 18.58 11.98 -14.53
CA GLU A 19 17.24 12.35 -14.98
C GLU A 19 17.04 11.80 -16.39
N CYS A 20 15.91 11.12 -16.60
CA CYS A 20 15.51 10.60 -17.89
C CYS A 20 14.35 11.44 -18.41
N ASP A 21 14.42 11.81 -19.69
CA ASP A 21 13.40 12.62 -20.35
C ASP A 21 12.28 11.72 -20.88
N TYR A 22 11.03 12.11 -20.65
CA TYR A 22 9.84 11.41 -21.15
C TYR A 22 8.83 12.39 -21.73
N LEU A 23 8.09 11.92 -22.74
CA LEU A 23 6.91 12.61 -23.24
C LEU A 23 5.75 12.40 -22.28
N LEU A 24 5.04 13.48 -21.98
CA LEU A 24 3.83 13.46 -21.18
C LEU A 24 2.61 13.36 -22.11
N PRO A 25 1.78 12.31 -21.98
CA PRO A 25 0.51 12.22 -22.68
C PRO A 25 -0.41 13.40 -22.33
N GLU A 26 -1.20 13.88 -23.29
CA GLU A 26 -2.07 15.05 -23.12
C GLU A 26 -3.08 14.85 -21.98
N GLU A 27 -3.53 13.62 -21.75
CA GLU A 27 -4.47 13.26 -20.67
C GLU A 27 -3.89 13.52 -19.27
N LEU A 28 -2.55 13.48 -19.14
CA LEU A 28 -1.84 13.71 -17.87
C LEU A 28 -1.33 15.14 -17.72
N SER A 29 -1.38 15.95 -18.79
CA SER A 29 -0.79 17.29 -18.85
C SER A 29 -1.28 18.25 -17.75
N SER A 30 -2.58 18.22 -17.44
CA SER A 30 -3.21 19.08 -16.42
C SER A 30 -2.97 18.62 -14.99
N ARG A 31 -2.53 17.38 -14.79
CA ARG A 31 -2.41 16.75 -13.46
C ARG A 31 -0.98 16.58 -13.00
N ILE A 32 -0.01 16.66 -13.91
CA ILE A 32 1.39 16.39 -13.60
C ILE A 32 1.97 17.47 -12.68
N LYS A 33 2.68 17.04 -11.64
CA LYS A 33 3.41 17.89 -10.70
C LYS A 33 4.73 17.24 -10.31
N ILE A 34 5.68 18.07 -9.89
CA ILE A 34 6.90 17.60 -9.22
C ILE A 34 6.49 16.78 -7.98
N GLY A 35 7.21 15.69 -7.72
CA GLY A 35 6.99 14.79 -6.60
C GLY A 35 5.91 13.74 -6.78
N GLN A 36 5.26 13.68 -7.94
CA GLN A 36 4.40 12.57 -8.29
C GLN A 36 5.19 11.33 -8.72
N LEU A 37 4.59 10.16 -8.48
CA LEU A 37 5.12 8.89 -8.92
C LEU A 37 4.45 8.49 -10.25
N VAL A 38 5.28 8.14 -11.23
CA VAL A 38 4.87 7.73 -12.57
C VAL A 38 5.36 6.33 -12.91
N ARG A 39 4.59 5.61 -13.71
CA ARG A 39 5.03 4.36 -14.33
C ARG A 39 5.61 4.69 -15.69
N VAL A 40 6.86 4.32 -15.91
CA VAL A 40 7.60 4.65 -17.13
C VAL A 40 8.25 3.41 -17.74
N PRO A 41 8.33 3.34 -19.08
CA PRO A 41 9.02 2.26 -19.76
C PRO A 41 10.54 2.51 -19.74
N PHE A 42 11.30 1.59 -19.14
CA PHE A 42 12.76 1.69 -19.04
C PHE A 42 13.43 0.41 -19.55
N GLY A 43 14.11 0.51 -20.70
CA GLY A 43 14.59 -0.66 -21.43
C GLY A 43 13.45 -1.62 -21.79
N ARG A 44 13.52 -2.86 -21.32
CA ARG A 44 12.50 -3.92 -21.48
C ARG A 44 11.52 -4.02 -20.31
N ARG A 45 11.66 -3.18 -19.27
CA ARG A 45 10.87 -3.25 -18.03
C ARG A 45 10.01 -1.99 -17.90
N LYS A 46 9.01 -2.06 -17.02
CA LYS A 46 8.22 -0.91 -16.56
C LYS A 46 8.60 -0.63 -15.13
N LEU A 47 8.99 0.60 -14.83
CA LEU A 47 9.54 0.97 -13.53
C LEU A 47 8.81 2.17 -12.93
N THR A 48 8.87 2.27 -11.61
CA THR A 48 8.40 3.45 -10.89
C THR A 48 9.45 4.56 -11.05
N GLY A 49 9.01 5.78 -11.29
CA GLY A 49 9.88 6.95 -11.35
C GLY A 49 9.25 8.14 -10.64
N PHE A 50 10.10 9.08 -10.25
CA PHE A 50 9.73 10.31 -9.54
C PHE A 50 9.84 11.49 -10.49
N VAL A 51 8.78 12.27 -10.63
CA VAL A 51 8.79 13.49 -11.45
C VAL A 51 9.59 14.56 -10.74
N VAL A 52 10.71 14.98 -11.35
CA VAL A 52 11.60 16.02 -10.78
C VAL A 52 11.55 17.34 -11.54
N LYS A 53 11.10 17.32 -12.80
CA LYS A 53 10.88 18.55 -13.58
C LYS A 53 9.68 18.41 -14.48
N THR A 54 8.88 19.46 -14.55
CA THR A 54 7.78 19.59 -15.52
C THR A 54 8.14 20.65 -16.57
N LYS A 55 7.50 20.60 -17.75
CA LYS A 55 7.78 21.52 -18.87
C LYS A 55 9.27 21.65 -19.17
N ALA A 56 9.96 20.52 -19.24
CA ALA A 56 11.39 20.48 -19.50
C ALA A 56 11.68 20.64 -21.00
N GLU A 57 12.89 21.08 -21.30
CA GLU A 57 13.49 20.93 -22.62
C GLU A 57 14.31 19.63 -22.65
N SER A 58 14.49 19.05 -23.83
CA SER A 58 15.29 17.84 -24.04
C SER A 58 16.25 18.06 -25.20
N ASP A 59 17.50 17.66 -24.99
CA ASP A 59 18.53 17.61 -26.03
C ASP A 59 18.35 16.38 -26.95
N VAL A 60 17.42 15.49 -26.60
CA VAL A 60 17.08 14.29 -27.37
C VAL A 60 15.89 14.60 -28.27
N ASP A 61 15.97 14.16 -29.53
CA ASP A 61 14.85 14.22 -30.45
C ASP A 61 13.59 13.59 -29.83
N LYS A 62 12.48 14.35 -29.84
CA LYS A 62 11.17 13.92 -29.34
C LYS A 62 10.75 12.57 -29.92
N SER A 63 11.12 12.24 -31.15
CA SER A 63 10.79 10.95 -31.79
C SER A 63 11.39 9.73 -31.05
N LYS A 64 12.47 9.92 -30.29
CA LYS A 64 13.16 8.87 -29.53
C LYS A 64 12.70 8.78 -28.08
N LEU A 65 11.97 9.78 -27.60
CA LEU A 65 11.48 9.83 -26.23
C LEU A 65 10.29 8.88 -26.07
N LYS A 66 10.33 8.08 -25.00
CA LYS A 66 9.20 7.24 -24.63
C LYS A 66 8.15 8.07 -23.88
N LYS A 67 6.89 7.63 -23.93
CA LYS A 67 5.79 8.24 -23.18
C LYS A 67 5.72 7.70 -21.75
N VAL A 68 5.30 8.55 -20.82
CA VAL A 68 4.84 8.13 -19.49
C VAL A 68 3.62 7.22 -19.64
N GLU A 69 3.57 6.09 -18.93
CA GLU A 69 2.43 5.16 -19.04
C GLU A 69 1.26 5.59 -18.18
N SER A 70 1.51 5.93 -16.92
CA SER A 70 0.46 6.30 -15.97
C SER A 70 1.02 7.03 -14.76
N LEU A 71 0.15 7.76 -14.05
CA LEU A 71 0.38 8.16 -12.66
C LEU A 71 0.11 6.96 -11.74
N LEU A 72 0.93 6.79 -10.71
CA LEU A 72 0.68 5.80 -9.64
C LEU A 72 -0.34 6.32 -8.62
N TYR A 73 -0.22 7.61 -8.31
CA TYR A 73 -1.03 8.32 -7.33
C TYR A 73 -1.37 9.70 -7.88
N PRO A 74 -2.56 10.24 -7.59
CA PRO A 74 -2.90 11.62 -7.94
C PRO A 74 -2.11 12.65 -7.11
N GLU A 75 -1.72 12.31 -5.89
CA GLU A 75 -1.00 13.21 -4.98
C GLU A 75 0.48 13.35 -5.35
N SER A 76 1.04 14.54 -5.09
CA SER A 76 2.48 14.73 -5.03
C SER A 76 2.96 14.47 -3.61
N PHE A 77 4.06 13.72 -3.48
CA PHE A 77 4.67 13.42 -2.18
C PHE A 77 5.71 14.46 -1.75
N PHE A 78 6.17 15.32 -2.66
CA PHE A 78 7.15 16.35 -2.35
C PHE A 78 7.09 17.52 -3.35
N GLY A 79 7.37 18.74 -2.87
CA GLY A 79 7.46 19.94 -3.69
C GLY A 79 8.87 20.22 -4.22
N GLN A 80 9.04 21.37 -4.87
CA GLN A 80 10.35 21.84 -5.37
C GLN A 80 11.36 22.04 -4.23
N GLU A 81 10.96 22.69 -3.13
CA GLU A 81 11.86 22.95 -1.99
C GLU A 81 12.48 21.67 -1.43
N LEU A 82 11.65 20.63 -1.25
CA LEU A 82 12.12 19.35 -0.73
C LEU A 82 12.97 18.60 -1.77
N LEU A 83 12.65 18.74 -3.06
CA LEU A 83 13.47 18.23 -4.15
C LEU A 83 14.85 18.90 -4.17
N ASP A 84 14.95 20.20 -3.95
CA ASP A 84 16.23 20.92 -3.85
C ASP A 84 17.09 20.38 -2.70
N LEU A 85 16.45 20.10 -1.54
CA LEU A 85 17.11 19.41 -0.44
C LEU A 85 17.59 18.02 -0.85
N PHE A 86 16.78 17.25 -1.58
CA PHE A 86 17.18 15.91 -2.04
C PHE A 86 18.39 15.96 -2.98
N TYR A 87 18.46 16.94 -3.89
CA TYR A 87 19.62 17.16 -4.73
C TYR A 87 20.86 17.48 -3.89
N TRP A 88 20.74 18.39 -2.92
CA TRP A 88 21.83 18.72 -2.02
C TRP A 88 22.30 17.50 -1.21
N THR A 89 21.38 16.74 -0.62
CA THR A 89 21.68 15.52 0.15
C THR A 89 22.37 14.46 -0.72
N ALA A 90 21.85 14.23 -1.94
CA ALA A 90 22.44 13.28 -2.87
C ALA A 90 23.87 13.69 -3.28
N ALA A 91 24.09 14.98 -3.54
CA ALA A 91 25.41 15.51 -3.87
C ALA A 91 26.38 15.41 -2.68
N TYR A 92 25.95 15.85 -1.49
CA TYR A 92 26.80 15.90 -0.30
C TYR A 92 27.23 14.50 0.16
N TYR A 93 26.29 13.57 0.24
CA TYR A 93 26.55 12.19 0.69
C TYR A 93 26.93 11.23 -0.43
N HIS A 94 27.13 11.72 -1.66
CA HIS A 94 27.38 10.90 -2.84
C HIS A 94 26.37 9.75 -3.02
N ALA A 95 25.11 10.01 -2.65
CA ALA A 95 24.01 9.06 -2.70
C ALA A 95 23.22 9.17 -4.03
N TYR A 96 22.43 8.16 -4.35
CA TYR A 96 21.53 8.24 -5.51
C TYR A 96 20.30 9.06 -5.17
N LEU A 97 19.91 9.97 -6.06
CA LEU A 97 18.74 10.82 -5.84
C LEU A 97 17.47 9.98 -5.65
N ALA A 98 17.32 8.89 -6.41
CA ALA A 98 16.23 7.94 -6.22
C ALA A 98 16.19 7.33 -4.81
N GLN A 99 17.35 7.01 -4.23
CA GLN A 99 17.43 6.46 -2.87
C GLN A 99 17.10 7.52 -1.82
N VAL A 100 17.59 8.75 -2.01
CA VAL A 100 17.28 9.88 -1.12
C VAL A 100 15.76 10.13 -1.12
N ILE A 101 15.15 10.27 -2.30
CA ILE A 101 13.70 10.43 -2.45
C ILE A 101 12.96 9.27 -1.75
N LYS A 102 13.34 8.03 -2.04
CA LYS A 102 12.67 6.84 -1.51
C LYS A 102 12.76 6.74 0.01
N SER A 103 13.82 7.25 0.62
CA SER A 103 14.00 7.23 2.08
C SER A 103 13.01 8.12 2.83
N VAL A 104 12.45 9.13 2.15
CA VAL A 104 11.47 10.06 2.70
C VAL A 104 10.03 9.60 2.46
N LEU A 105 9.81 8.71 1.48
CA LEU A 105 8.49 8.18 1.19
C LEU A 105 8.09 7.08 2.18
N PRO A 106 6.81 7.01 2.59
CA PRO A 106 6.31 5.87 3.35
C PRO A 106 6.57 4.53 2.63
N PRO A 107 6.83 3.44 3.38
CA PRO A 107 7.09 2.13 2.81
C PRO A 107 5.89 1.62 2.00
N GLY A 108 6.16 0.88 0.92
CA GLY A 108 5.14 0.25 0.06
C GLY A 108 4.54 1.13 -1.04
N ILE A 109 4.79 2.45 -1.03
CA ILE A 109 4.29 3.37 -2.06
C ILE A 109 4.92 3.11 -3.43
N THR A 110 6.22 2.81 -3.47
CA THR A 110 6.96 2.59 -4.74
C THR A 110 6.63 1.25 -5.41
N GLU A 111 6.08 0.28 -4.66
CA GLU A 111 5.86 -1.11 -5.07
C GLU A 111 4.47 -1.38 -5.67
N GLN A 112 3.62 -0.35 -5.81
CA GLN A 112 2.24 -0.49 -6.35
C GLN A 112 1.36 -1.52 -5.62
N LYS A 113 1.48 -1.62 -4.29
CA LYS A 113 0.44 -2.27 -3.48
C LYS A 113 0.21 -1.48 -2.19
N PRO A 114 -0.46 -0.31 -2.25
CA PRO A 114 -1.22 0.12 -1.09
C PRO A 114 -2.33 -0.92 -0.90
N GLN A 115 -2.04 -2.02 -0.20
CA GLN A 115 -3.10 -2.88 0.28
C GLN A 115 -3.86 -2.03 1.28
N LYS A 116 -5.09 -1.64 0.94
CA LYS A 116 -6.03 -1.18 1.96
C LYS A 116 -5.97 -2.21 3.06
N LYS A 117 -5.66 -1.77 4.28
CA LYS A 117 -5.54 -2.66 5.43
C LYS A 117 -6.93 -3.24 5.67
N GLN A 118 -7.15 -4.43 5.14
CA GLN A 118 -8.37 -5.20 5.35
C GLN A 118 -8.35 -5.68 6.81
N ILE A 119 -9.32 -5.21 7.60
CA ILE A 119 -9.45 -5.65 8.98
C ILE A 119 -10.52 -6.73 9.02
N GLU A 120 -10.09 -7.94 9.37
CA GLU A 120 -10.99 -9.07 9.61
C GLU A 120 -11.73 -8.85 10.93
N MET A 121 -13.06 -8.78 10.84
CA MET A 121 -13.97 -8.57 11.96
C MET A 121 -14.82 -9.82 12.19
N LEU A 122 -15.09 -10.11 13.46
CA LEU A 122 -15.93 -11.18 13.96
C LEU A 122 -17.16 -10.59 14.62
N LYS A 123 -18.31 -11.19 14.38
CA LYS A 123 -19.55 -10.93 15.12
C LYS A 123 -20.26 -12.24 15.44
N LEU A 124 -21.12 -12.21 16.44
CA LEU A 124 -22.01 -13.33 16.74
C LEU A 124 -22.99 -13.54 15.58
N ASN A 125 -23.43 -14.79 15.39
CA ASN A 125 -24.51 -15.04 14.47
C ASN A 125 -25.87 -14.78 15.16
N SER A 126 -26.55 -13.72 14.76
CA SER A 126 -27.85 -13.33 15.31
C SER A 126 -28.99 -14.34 15.06
N GLU A 127 -28.77 -15.36 14.23
CA GLU A 127 -29.74 -16.43 13.93
C GLU A 127 -29.78 -17.53 15.00
N ILE A 128 -28.80 -17.56 15.92
CA ILE A 128 -28.74 -18.57 16.98
C ILE A 128 -29.37 -18.01 18.25
N THR A 129 -30.32 -18.76 18.80
CA THR A 129 -31.08 -18.40 19.99
C THR A 129 -30.55 -19.02 21.28
N ASP A 130 -29.75 -20.10 21.21
CA ASP A 130 -29.24 -20.80 22.39
C ASP A 130 -27.70 -20.91 22.38
N TYR A 131 -27.06 -19.81 22.77
CA TYR A 131 -25.62 -19.78 22.97
C TYR A 131 -25.17 -20.45 24.27
N GLU A 132 -26.06 -20.56 25.26
CA GLU A 132 -25.76 -21.13 26.58
C GLU A 132 -25.50 -22.64 26.47
N ALA A 133 -26.33 -23.38 25.74
CA ALA A 133 -26.13 -24.81 25.50
C ALA A 133 -24.81 -25.10 24.76
N GLU A 134 -24.42 -24.25 23.80
CA GLU A 134 -23.16 -24.37 23.07
C GLU A 134 -21.94 -24.09 23.96
N LEU A 135 -22.02 -23.09 24.84
CA LEU A 135 -20.95 -22.79 25.80
C LEU A 135 -20.67 -23.99 26.73
N ASP A 136 -21.71 -24.65 27.25
CA ASP A 136 -21.54 -25.81 28.14
C ASP A 136 -20.88 -27.01 27.45
N GLN A 137 -21.17 -27.23 26.17
CA GLN A 137 -20.49 -28.26 25.39
C GLN A 137 -19.05 -27.90 25.07
N LEU A 138 -18.80 -26.64 24.68
CA LEU A 138 -17.47 -26.14 24.33
C LEU A 138 -16.54 -26.10 25.53
N LYS A 139 -17.04 -25.76 26.72
CA LYS A 139 -16.27 -25.74 27.98
C LYS A 139 -15.61 -27.10 28.25
N LYS A 140 -16.30 -28.20 27.92
CA LYS A 140 -15.82 -29.57 28.15
C LYS A 140 -14.92 -30.09 27.03
N ARG A 141 -15.23 -29.77 25.76
CA ARG A 141 -14.59 -30.40 24.59
C ARG A 141 -13.56 -29.52 23.88
N ALA A 142 -13.69 -28.21 23.98
CA ALA A 142 -12.91 -27.24 23.21
C ALA A 142 -12.72 -25.93 24.00
N PRO A 143 -11.89 -25.90 25.06
CA PRO A 143 -11.76 -24.76 25.97
C PRO A 143 -11.33 -23.46 25.28
N LYS A 144 -10.52 -23.53 24.22
CA LYS A 144 -10.14 -22.33 23.44
C LYS A 144 -11.29 -21.77 22.57
N GLN A 145 -12.23 -22.61 22.15
CA GLN A 145 -13.44 -22.17 21.45
C GLN A 145 -14.42 -21.53 22.42
N PHE A 146 -14.54 -22.11 23.62
CA PHE A 146 -15.31 -21.54 24.72
C PHE A 146 -14.86 -20.12 25.04
N LEU A 147 -13.56 -19.87 25.26
CA LEU A 147 -13.02 -18.54 25.56
C LEU A 147 -13.33 -17.50 24.47
N ILE A 148 -13.31 -17.90 23.19
CA ILE A 148 -13.67 -16.99 22.09
C ILE A 148 -15.15 -16.63 22.15
N LEU A 149 -16.02 -17.64 22.30
CA LEU A 149 -17.46 -17.44 22.28
C LEU A 149 -17.94 -16.67 23.51
N GLU A 150 -17.42 -17.01 24.69
CA GLU A 150 -17.64 -16.30 25.96
C GLU A 150 -17.24 -14.82 25.82
N TYR A 151 -16.04 -14.54 25.30
CA TYR A 151 -15.59 -13.16 25.07
C TYR A 151 -16.52 -12.37 24.14
N LEU A 152 -17.00 -12.99 23.06
CA LEU A 152 -17.92 -12.33 22.12
C LEU A 152 -19.28 -12.06 22.77
N LEU A 153 -19.81 -12.98 23.58
CA LEU A 153 -21.07 -12.82 24.29
C LEU A 153 -20.99 -11.74 25.38
N GLU A 154 -19.93 -11.72 26.18
CA GLU A 154 -19.70 -10.71 27.22
C GLU A 154 -19.60 -9.29 26.66
N ASN A 155 -19.10 -9.13 25.44
CA ASN A 155 -18.94 -7.83 24.80
C ASN A 155 -20.08 -7.44 23.85
N GLY A 156 -21.13 -8.28 23.77
CA GLY A 156 -22.34 -8.06 22.99
C GLY A 156 -22.13 -8.13 21.48
N ASP A 157 -23.14 -7.67 20.72
CA ASP A 157 -23.19 -7.74 19.24
C ASP A 157 -22.27 -6.71 18.54
N LYS A 158 -21.15 -6.35 19.20
CA LYS A 158 -20.15 -5.44 18.65
C LYS A 158 -19.22 -6.17 17.71
N ASP A 159 -18.67 -5.40 16.79
CA ASP A 159 -17.70 -5.90 15.84
C ASP A 159 -16.33 -6.09 16.52
N HIS A 160 -15.78 -7.30 16.49
CA HIS A 160 -14.52 -7.65 17.14
C HIS A 160 -13.42 -7.96 16.14
N GLN A 161 -12.27 -7.27 16.23
CA GLN A 161 -11.12 -7.59 15.38
C GLN A 161 -10.61 -9.02 15.65
N LEU A 162 -10.47 -9.83 14.59
CA LEU A 162 -9.98 -11.21 14.68
C LEU A 162 -8.66 -11.29 15.45
N LYS A 163 -7.71 -10.40 15.15
CA LYS A 163 -6.39 -10.36 15.81
C LYS A 163 -6.50 -10.15 17.32
N LYS A 164 -7.46 -9.34 17.79
CA LYS A 164 -7.67 -9.08 19.21
C LYS A 164 -8.24 -10.34 19.89
N VAL A 165 -9.24 -10.95 19.28
CA VAL A 165 -9.88 -12.18 19.78
C VAL A 165 -8.87 -13.34 19.88
N LEU A 166 -8.07 -13.55 18.84
CA LEU A 166 -7.03 -14.59 18.84
C LEU A 166 -5.97 -14.38 19.93
N LYS A 167 -5.64 -13.12 20.24
CA LYS A 167 -4.67 -12.77 21.29
C LYS A 167 -5.23 -13.01 22.69
N ILE A 168 -6.52 -12.72 22.91
CA ILE A 168 -7.19 -12.93 24.20
C ILE A 168 -7.32 -14.43 24.49
N ALA A 169 -7.74 -15.22 23.49
CA ALA A 169 -7.92 -16.66 23.62
C ALA A 169 -6.63 -17.49 23.42
N ASP A 170 -5.49 -16.82 23.20
CA ASP A 170 -4.18 -17.42 22.90
C ASP A 170 -4.27 -18.60 21.90
N THR A 171 -4.79 -18.31 20.70
CA THR A 171 -5.16 -19.37 19.75
C THR A 171 -4.94 -18.99 18.28
N SER A 172 -5.12 -19.98 17.40
CA SER A 172 -4.94 -19.83 15.96
C SER A 172 -6.26 -19.56 15.23
N ARG A 173 -6.15 -19.11 13.98
CA ARG A 173 -7.30 -18.90 13.07
C ARG A 173 -8.17 -20.15 12.90
N GLN A 174 -7.61 -21.36 13.00
CA GLN A 174 -8.36 -22.61 12.83
C GLN A 174 -9.45 -22.77 13.89
N THR A 175 -9.22 -22.27 15.10
CA THR A 175 -10.20 -22.32 16.20
C THR A 175 -11.43 -21.48 15.88
N VAL A 176 -11.21 -20.32 15.26
CA VAL A 176 -12.27 -19.41 14.79
C VAL A 176 -13.01 -20.01 13.59
N TYR A 177 -12.30 -20.59 12.62
CA TYR A 177 -12.96 -21.25 11.47
C TYR A 177 -13.89 -22.38 11.90
N ARG A 178 -13.52 -23.19 12.91
CA ARG A 178 -14.42 -24.21 13.46
C ARG A 178 -15.70 -23.64 14.08
N LEU A 179 -15.65 -22.43 14.65
CA LEU A 179 -16.85 -21.75 15.16
C LEU A 179 -17.69 -21.19 14.01
N ILE A 180 -17.05 -20.74 12.92
CA ILE A 180 -17.72 -20.32 11.67
C ILE A 180 -18.40 -21.52 10.99
N ASP A 181 -17.72 -22.67 10.90
CA ASP A 181 -18.25 -23.91 10.30
C ASP A 181 -19.49 -24.42 11.04
N ARG A 182 -19.56 -24.17 12.35
CA ARG A 182 -20.73 -24.45 13.19
C ARG A 182 -21.82 -23.37 13.12
N GLY A 183 -21.57 -22.28 12.39
CA GLY A 183 -22.49 -21.16 12.26
C GLY A 183 -22.58 -20.26 13.49
N LEU A 184 -21.71 -20.42 14.49
CA LEU A 184 -21.80 -19.68 15.77
C LEU A 184 -21.34 -18.21 15.63
N ILE A 185 -20.41 -17.95 14.70
CA ILE A 185 -19.85 -16.61 14.47
C ILE A 185 -19.72 -16.33 12.97
N LYS A 186 -19.78 -15.06 12.59
CA LYS A 186 -19.62 -14.59 11.20
C LYS A 186 -18.33 -13.77 11.07
N LEU A 187 -17.55 -14.05 10.02
CA LEU A 187 -16.33 -13.32 9.65
C LEU A 187 -16.61 -12.44 8.43
N TYR A 188 -16.21 -11.18 8.49
CA TYR A 188 -16.27 -10.25 7.35
C TYR A 188 -15.08 -9.29 7.40
N THR A 189 -14.90 -8.52 6.34
CA THR A 189 -13.74 -7.65 6.17
C THR A 189 -14.19 -6.20 6.00
N THR A 190 -13.54 -5.28 6.71
CA THR A 190 -13.69 -3.82 6.55
C THR A 190 -12.48 -3.18 5.87
#